data_AF-A0A7S8MY64-F1
#
_entry.id   AF-A0A7S8MY64-F1
#
_cell.length_a   1.000
_cell.length_b   1.000
_cell.length_c   1.000
_cell.angle_alpha   90.00
_cell.angle_beta   90.00
_cell.angle_gamma   90.00
#
_symmetry.space_group_name_H-M   'P 1'
#
loop_
_entity.id
_entity.type
_entity.pdbx_description
1 polymer ?
#
loop_
_entity_poly.entity_id
_entity_poly.type
_entity_poly.pdbx_seq_one_letter_code
_entity_poly.pdbx_strand_id
1 'polypeptide(L)'
;MCEYGWCATAHAATNHSADEDHRSPGVAIRARVRSVDSADAGDDVDLEVGILRRADEDQSWLVIDAGRGVGVEIALDDVPRVVRDLVRDTTLRSVAHA
;
A
#
# COMPACT_ATOMS: atom_id res chain seq x y z
N MET A 1 13.67 13.25 21.44
CA MET A 1 12.22 13.01 21.60
C MET A 1 11.55 14.36 21.49
N CYS A 2 10.67 14.56 20.50
CA CYS A 2 9.99 15.84 20.30
C CYS A 2 8.86 15.99 21.33
N GLU A 3 8.74 17.15 21.94
CA GLU A 3 7.79 17.42 23.05
C GLU A 3 6.40 17.85 22.57
N TYR A 4 6.19 17.97 21.25
CA TYR A 4 4.94 18.42 20.65
C TYR A 4 4.09 17.23 20.13
N GLY A 5 2.78 17.28 20.37
CA GLY A 5 1.83 16.29 19.83
C GLY A 5 1.64 16.41 18.31
N TRP A 6 1.29 15.29 17.66
CA TRP A 6 1.02 15.22 16.22
C TRP A 6 0.07 16.35 15.77
N CYS A 7 0.49 17.16 14.78
CA CYS A 7 -0.16 18.37 14.23
C CYS A 7 -0.15 19.67 15.07
N ALA A 8 0.63 19.80 16.15
CA ALA A 8 0.66 21.05 16.95
C ALA A 8 1.55 22.18 16.36
N THR A 9 2.38 21.90 15.37
CA THR A 9 3.23 22.89 14.68
C THR A 9 2.83 23.05 13.23
N ALA A 10 2.96 24.27 12.69
CA ALA A 10 2.83 24.50 11.25
C ALA A 10 3.71 23.52 10.48
N HIS A 11 3.16 22.85 9.46
CA HIS A 11 3.92 21.93 8.60
C HIS A 11 5.22 22.64 8.16
N ALA A 12 6.37 21.97 8.37
CA ALA A 12 7.74 22.40 8.07
C ALA A 12 8.52 23.22 9.12
N ALA A 13 8.02 23.45 10.34
CA ALA A 13 8.82 24.16 11.37
C ALA A 13 9.86 23.28 12.10
N THR A 14 9.57 21.99 12.27
CA THR A 14 10.45 20.99 12.91
C THR A 14 10.15 19.61 12.31
N ASN A 15 11.18 18.87 11.87
CA ASN A 15 11.04 17.50 11.38
C ASN A 15 10.80 16.56 12.56
N HIS A 16 9.60 15.99 12.72
CA HIS A 16 9.37 14.90 13.66
C HIS A 16 9.91 13.60 13.06
N SER A 17 10.48 12.69 13.85
CA SER A 17 10.91 11.37 13.33
C SER A 17 9.75 10.50 12.80
N ALA A 18 8.51 10.96 12.96
CA ALA A 18 7.31 10.35 12.38
C ALA A 18 6.88 11.04 11.07
N ASP A 19 7.44 12.22 10.77
CA ASP A 19 7.31 12.90 9.48
C ASP A 19 8.36 12.38 8.48
N GLU A 20 9.37 11.64 8.95
CA GLU A 20 10.42 11.06 8.10
C GLU A 20 9.86 10.00 7.13
N ASP A 21 8.81 9.29 7.55
CA ASP A 21 8.03 8.43 6.68
C ASP A 21 6.86 9.22 6.08
N HIS A 22 6.89 9.41 4.76
CA HIS A 22 5.84 10.11 4.04
C HIS A 22 4.85 9.12 3.41
N ARG A 23 3.58 9.19 3.83
CA ARG A 23 2.47 8.44 3.23
C ARG A 23 1.58 9.39 2.42
N SER A 24 1.28 9.02 1.17
CA SER A 24 0.29 9.74 0.37
C SER A 24 -1.12 9.56 0.96
N PRO A 25 -2.09 10.42 0.61
CA PRO A 25 -3.49 10.03 0.69
C PRO A 25 -3.69 8.69 -0.04
N GLY A 26 -4.38 7.75 0.61
CA GLY A 26 -4.70 6.45 0.05
C GLY A 26 -6.06 6.44 -0.67
N VAL A 27 -6.30 5.37 -1.44
CA VAL A 27 -7.60 5.04 -2.03
C VAL A 27 -8.13 3.78 -1.36
N ALA A 28 -9.35 3.84 -0.84
CA ALA A 28 -10.03 2.67 -0.31
C ALA A 28 -10.61 1.83 -1.44
N ILE A 29 -10.32 0.53 -1.44
CA ILE A 29 -10.92 -0.48 -2.31
C ILE A 29 -11.57 -1.56 -1.48
N ARG A 30 -12.66 -2.14 -1.97
CA ARG A 30 -13.24 -3.35 -1.38
C ARG A 30 -12.62 -4.58 -2.01
N ALA A 31 -12.02 -5.45 -1.20
CA ALA A 31 -11.33 -6.64 -1.64
C ALA A 31 -11.84 -7.89 -0.91
N ARG A 32 -11.76 -9.04 -1.58
CA ARG A 32 -12.00 -10.34 -0.96
C ARG A 32 -10.67 -11.01 -0.64
N VAL A 33 -10.37 -11.19 0.63
CA VAL A 33 -9.13 -11.81 1.10
C VAL A 33 -9.40 -13.26 1.50
N ARG A 34 -8.53 -14.18 1.06
CA ARG A 34 -8.59 -15.61 1.39
C ARG A 34 -7.25 -16.04 1.95
N SER A 35 -7.25 -16.89 2.97
CA SER A 35 -6.04 -17.60 3.36
C SER A 35 -5.79 -18.72 2.35
N VAL A 36 -4.53 -18.95 2.00
CA VAL A 36 -4.13 -20.04 1.08
C VAL A 36 -4.33 -21.43 1.70
N ASP A 37 -4.36 -21.49 3.04
CA ASP A 37 -4.51 -22.73 3.80
C ASP A 37 -5.97 -23.06 4.12
N SER A 38 -6.90 -22.21 3.70
CA SER A 38 -8.28 -22.24 4.13
C SER A 38 -9.20 -22.37 2.91
N ALA A 39 -10.12 -23.36 2.95
CA ALA A 39 -11.05 -23.62 1.84
C ALA A 39 -12.25 -22.64 1.84
N ASP A 40 -12.18 -21.58 2.63
CA ASP A 40 -13.27 -20.66 2.92
C ASP A 40 -13.56 -19.70 1.78
N ALA A 41 -14.76 -19.13 1.84
CA ALA A 41 -15.27 -18.16 0.89
C ALA A 41 -14.47 -16.84 0.87
N GLY A 42 -13.56 -16.64 1.81
CA GLY A 42 -12.84 -15.39 2.02
C GLY A 42 -13.71 -14.32 2.67
N ASP A 43 -13.05 -13.33 3.25
CA ASP A 43 -13.70 -12.19 3.89
C ASP A 43 -13.61 -10.95 3.01
N ASP A 44 -14.72 -10.23 2.90
CA ASP A 44 -14.71 -8.92 2.26
C ASP A 44 -14.21 -7.87 3.25
N VAL A 45 -13.08 -7.25 2.92
CA VAL A 45 -12.42 -6.21 3.72
C VAL A 45 -12.20 -4.97 2.88
N ASP A 46 -12.17 -3.82 3.53
CA ASP A 46 -11.75 -2.59 2.89
C ASP A 46 -10.22 -2.48 3.05
N LEU A 47 -9.53 -2.33 1.92
CA LEU A 47 -8.08 -2.13 1.86
C LEU A 47 -7.82 -0.69 1.45
N GLU A 48 -6.83 -0.07 2.10
CA GLU A 48 -6.26 1.17 1.62
C GLU A 48 -5.07 0.87 0.72
N VAL A 49 -5.04 1.51 -0.45
CA VAL A 49 -3.90 1.50 -1.35
C VAL A 49 -3.29 2.90 -1.39
N GLY A 50 -2.00 3.02 -1.08
CA GLY A 50 -1.31 4.30 -1.02
C GLY A 50 0.15 4.19 -1.42
N ILE A 51 0.86 5.32 -1.39
CA ILE A 51 2.32 5.37 -1.59
C ILE A 51 2.98 5.66 -0.26
N LEU A 52 4.04 4.92 0.05
CA LEU A 52 4.89 5.11 1.21
C LEU A 52 6.33 5.38 0.76
N ARG A 53 6.93 6.42 1.32
CA ARG A 53 8.37 6.67 1.25
C ARG A 53 8.91 6.60 2.67
N ARG A 54 9.80 5.64 2.95
CA ARG A 54 10.53 5.61 4.21
C ARG A 54 11.79 6.44 4.14
N ALA A 55 12.20 7.01 5.26
CA ALA A 55 13.39 7.85 5.30
C ALA A 55 14.71 7.09 5.11
N ASP A 56 14.76 5.82 5.51
CA ASP A 56 15.97 4.97 5.48
C ASP A 56 16.12 4.14 4.21
N GLU A 57 15.10 4.14 3.35
CA GLU A 57 15.12 3.48 2.06
C GLU A 57 15.46 4.49 0.95
N ASP A 58 15.80 4.04 -0.25
CA ASP A 58 16.04 4.89 -1.43
C ASP A 58 14.88 4.89 -2.42
N GLN A 59 13.92 3.98 -2.24
CA GLN A 59 12.75 3.82 -3.10
C GLN A 59 11.43 4.12 -2.40
N SER A 60 10.39 4.35 -3.21
CA SER A 60 9.00 4.46 -2.76
C SER A 60 8.28 3.15 -3.00
N TRP A 61 7.22 2.92 -2.24
CA TRP A 61 6.43 1.69 -2.29
C TRP A 61 4.97 2.01 -2.54
N LEU A 62 4.32 1.22 -3.38
CA LEU A 62 2.88 1.06 -3.32
C LEU A 62 2.57 0.10 -2.16
N VAL A 63 1.75 0.57 -1.22
CA VAL A 63 1.35 -0.19 -0.03
C VAL A 63 -0.12 -0.55 -0.14
N ILE A 64 -0.44 -1.81 0.17
CA ILE A 64 -1.80 -2.29 0.35
C ILE A 64 -1.97 -2.66 1.82
N ASP A 65 -2.84 -1.95 2.54
CA ASP A 65 -2.97 -2.02 3.99
C ASP A 65 -4.43 -2.30 4.39
N ALA A 66 -4.62 -3.27 5.28
CA ALA A 66 -5.93 -3.59 5.86
C ALA A 66 -6.17 -2.93 7.24
N GLY A 67 -5.27 -2.05 7.68
CA GLY A 67 -5.26 -1.44 9.01
C GLY A 67 -4.88 -2.42 10.13
N ARG A 68 -4.36 -3.61 9.79
CA ARG A 68 -4.05 -4.70 10.73
C ARG A 68 -2.57 -5.11 10.76
N GLY A 69 -1.68 -4.28 10.23
CA GLY A 69 -0.23 -4.54 10.26
C GLY A 69 0.26 -5.63 9.31
N VAL A 70 -0.59 -6.08 8.37
CA VAL A 70 -0.20 -6.91 7.23
C VAL A 70 -0.28 -6.00 6.00
N GLY A 71 0.88 -5.57 5.51
CA GLY A 71 1.01 -4.70 4.34
C GLY A 71 1.73 -5.44 3.21
N VAL A 72 1.17 -5.40 2.01
CA VAL A 72 1.93 -5.76 0.81
C VAL A 72 2.60 -4.51 0.30
N GLU A 73 3.90 -4.59 0.06
CA GLU A 73 4.69 -3.48 -0.48
C GLU A 73 5.27 -3.88 -1.83
N ILE A 74 5.00 -3.05 -2.82
CA ILE A 74 5.50 -3.23 -4.19
C ILE A 74 6.36 -2.02 -4.50
N ALA A 75 7.60 -2.24 -4.94
CA ALA A 75 8.45 -1.15 -5.40
C ALA A 75 7.69 -0.33 -6.45
N LEU A 76 7.57 0.99 -6.21
CA LEU A 76 6.69 1.84 -7.00
C LEU A 76 7.07 1.84 -8.49
N ASP A 77 8.37 1.72 -8.78
CA ASP A 77 8.90 1.67 -10.14
C ASP A 77 8.50 0.40 -10.91
N ASP A 78 8.18 -0.68 -10.21
CA ASP A 78 7.70 -1.93 -10.82
C ASP A 78 6.21 -1.91 -11.14
N VAL A 79 5.42 -1.06 -10.46
CA VAL A 79 3.95 -1.02 -10.60
C VAL A 79 3.51 -0.79 -12.05
N PRO A 80 4.04 0.18 -12.84
CA PRO A 80 3.63 0.37 -14.22
C PRO A 80 3.90 -0.85 -15.10
N ARG A 81 5.02 -1.54 -14.86
CA ARG A 81 5.39 -2.77 -15.58
C ARG A 81 4.39 -3.87 -15.30
N VAL A 82 4.11 -4.15 -14.02
CA VAL A 82 3.17 -5.19 -13.59
C VAL A 82 1.76 -4.91 -14.09
N VAL A 83 1.25 -3.68 -13.93
CA VAL A 83 -0.09 -3.31 -14.41
C VAL A 83 -0.20 -3.47 -15.91
N ARG A 84 0.81 -3.01 -16.66
CA ARG A 84 0.84 -3.16 -18.12
C ARG A 84 0.80 -4.63 -18.52
N ASP A 85 1.62 -5.47 -17.89
CA ASP A 85 1.73 -6.88 -18.24
C ASP A 85 0.40 -7.59 -17.92
N LEU A 86 -0.24 -7.33 -16.77
CA LEU A 86 -1.58 -7.86 -16.44
C LEU A 86 -2.69 -7.41 -17.40
N VAL A 87 -2.62 -6.18 -17.91
CA VAL A 87 -3.63 -5.63 -18.82
C VAL A 87 -3.43 -6.12 -20.26
N ARG A 88 -2.20 -6.35 -20.70
CA ARG A 88 -1.87 -6.64 -22.11
C ARG A 88 -1.64 -8.12 -22.38
N ASP A 89 -1.23 -8.90 -21.40
CA ASP A 89 -0.95 -10.32 -21.57
C ASP A 89 -2.25 -11.13 -21.57
N THR A 90 -2.59 -11.66 -22.75
CA THR A 90 -3.78 -12.49 -22.95
C THR A 90 -3.70 -13.84 -22.26
N THR A 91 -2.49 -14.33 -21.97
CA THR A 91 -2.26 -15.58 -21.21
C THR A 91 -2.52 -15.36 -19.73
N LEU A 92 -2.14 -14.21 -19.17
CA LEU A 92 -2.50 -13.87 -17.78
C LEU A 92 -4.01 -13.59 -17.65
N ARG A 93 -4.63 -13.04 -18.69
CA ARG A 93 -6.08 -12.75 -18.71
C ARG A 93 -6.96 -13.97 -18.98
N SER A 94 -6.44 -15.05 -19.57
CA SER A 94 -7.25 -16.25 -19.83
C SER A 94 -7.71 -16.92 -18.53
N VAL A 95 -6.99 -16.73 -17.42
CA VAL A 95 -7.38 -17.19 -16.08
C VAL A 95 -8.54 -16.37 -15.50
N ALA A 96 -8.77 -15.13 -15.96
CA ALA A 96 -9.86 -14.28 -15.47
C ALA A 96 -11.24 -14.61 -16.07
N HIS A 97 -11.28 -15.47 -17.09
CA HIS A 97 -12.50 -15.86 -17.81
C HIS A 97 -12.77 -17.37 -17.80
N ALA A 98 -12.01 -18.14 -17.03
CA ALA A 98 -12.17 -19.58 -16.85
C ALA A 98 -13.16 -19.92 -15.74
#